data_AF-A0A069PU88-F1
#
_entry.id   AF-A0A069PU88-F1
#
_cell.length_a   1.000
_cell.length_b   1.000
_cell.length_c   1.000
_cell.angle_alpha   90.00
_cell.angle_beta   90.00
_cell.angle_gamma   90.00
#
_symmetry.space_group_name_H-M   'P 1'
#
loop_
_entity.id
_entity.type
_entity.pdbx_description
1 polymer ?
#
loop_
_entity_poly.entity_id
_entity_poly.type
_entity_poly.pdbx_seq_one_letter_code
_entity_poly.pdbx_strand_id
1 'polypeptide(L)'
;MKLPSFAAPTLADLRDWWHRHPHPDVRRLILEVQRQRLELLETRTLFDEGFRQVERDAPALATNGMPLSRVRVRLAIEIRRAGVIDDSPKPKPPQVVDFQRMAAHGKPATD
;
A
#
# COMPACT_ATOMS: atom_id res chain seq x y z
N MET A 1 4.05 -26.59 5.33
CA MET A 1 2.82 -26.70 4.52
C MET A 1 3.13 -26.20 3.10
N LYS A 2 2.79 -26.95 2.04
CA LYS A 2 2.84 -26.42 0.66
C LYS A 2 1.45 -25.88 0.33
N LEU A 3 1.37 -24.63 -0.12
CA LEU A 3 0.09 -24.06 -0.55
C LEU A 3 -0.32 -24.73 -1.87
N PRO A 4 -1.59 -25.13 -2.04
CA PRO A 4 -2.08 -25.53 -3.36
C PRO A 4 -1.98 -24.34 -4.33
N SER A 5 -2.07 -24.61 -5.63
CA SER A 5 -2.22 -23.53 -6.60
C SER A 5 -3.51 -22.75 -6.30
N PHE A 6 -3.42 -21.42 -6.29
CA PHE A 6 -4.57 -20.54 -6.13
C PHE A 6 -4.35 -19.23 -6.88
N ALA A 7 -5.44 -18.67 -7.40
CA ALA A 7 -5.47 -17.31 -7.90
C ALA A 7 -5.54 -16.36 -6.70
N ALA A 8 -4.61 -15.40 -6.62
CA ALA A 8 -4.70 -14.36 -5.61
C ALA A 8 -5.92 -13.47 -5.90
N PRO A 9 -6.69 -13.07 -4.87
CA PRO A 9 -7.88 -12.23 -5.09
C PRO A 9 -7.48 -10.86 -5.62
N THR A 10 -8.18 -10.32 -6.60
CA THR A 10 -7.91 -8.95 -7.08
C THR A 10 -8.37 -7.91 -6.05
N LEU A 11 -7.98 -6.64 -6.22
CA LEU A 11 -8.54 -5.55 -5.41
C LEU A 11 -10.06 -5.43 -5.58
N ALA A 12 -10.58 -5.68 -6.79
CA ALA A 12 -12.01 -5.70 -7.05
C ALA A 12 -12.71 -6.82 -6.27
N ASP A 13 -12.13 -8.04 -6.26
CA ASP A 13 -12.64 -9.15 -5.47
C ASP A 13 -12.68 -8.80 -3.98
N LEU A 14 -11.60 -8.22 -3.45
CA LEU A 14 -11.52 -7.86 -2.03
C LEU A 14 -12.54 -6.79 -1.65
N ARG A 15 -12.83 -5.82 -2.54
CA ARG A 15 -13.90 -4.83 -2.35
C ARG A 15 -15.29 -5.46 -2.38
N ASP A 16 -15.55 -6.34 -3.34
CA ASP A 16 -16.81 -7.08 -3.41
C ASP A 16 -17.02 -7.94 -2.15
N TRP A 17 -15.97 -8.64 -1.70
CA TRP A 17 -16.03 -9.49 -0.51
C TRP A 17 -16.27 -8.70 0.77
N TRP A 18 -15.70 -7.50 0.87
CA TRP A 18 -15.93 -6.59 2.00
C TRP A 18 -17.42 -6.23 2.17
N HIS A 19 -18.11 -6.02 1.05
CA HIS A 19 -19.55 -5.71 1.04
C HIS A 19 -20.41 -6.95 1.30
N ARG A 20 -20.05 -8.10 0.73
CA ARG A 20 -20.81 -9.36 0.88
C ARG A 20 -20.63 -10.06 2.22
N HIS A 21 -19.49 -9.88 2.89
CA HIS A 21 -19.14 -10.60 4.11
C HIS A 21 -18.95 -9.65 5.29
N PRO A 22 -20.00 -9.37 6.09
CA PRO A 22 -19.89 -8.46 7.23
C PRO A 22 -19.15 -9.03 8.44
N HIS A 23 -18.83 -10.34 8.43
CA HIS A 23 -18.19 -11.01 9.54
C HIS A 23 -16.83 -10.34 9.88
N PRO A 24 -16.58 -9.94 11.15
CA PRO A 24 -15.39 -9.19 11.53
C PRO A 24 -14.07 -9.87 11.15
N ASP A 25 -13.98 -11.18 11.30
CA ASP A 25 -12.75 -11.92 10.99
C ASP A 25 -12.44 -11.95 9.49
N VAL A 26 -13.46 -12.04 8.63
CA VAL A 26 -13.27 -11.98 7.17
C VAL A 26 -12.78 -10.59 6.76
N ARG A 27 -13.38 -9.54 7.36
CA ARG A 27 -12.94 -8.16 7.15
C ARG A 27 -11.49 -7.93 7.61
N ARG A 28 -11.11 -8.50 8.76
CA ARG A 28 -9.72 -8.44 9.24
C ARG A 28 -8.75 -9.11 8.25
N LEU A 29 -9.09 -10.28 7.74
CA LEU A 29 -8.27 -10.97 6.74
C LEU A 29 -8.14 -10.18 5.44
N ILE A 30 -9.22 -9.54 4.96
CA ILE A 30 -9.18 -8.67 3.78
C ILE A 30 -8.22 -7.50 4.02
N LEU A 31 -8.31 -6.85 5.17
CA LEU A 31 -7.42 -5.73 5.52
C LEU A 31 -5.95 -6.18 5.63
N GLU A 32 -5.70 -7.35 6.21
CA GLU A 32 -4.35 -7.92 6.30
C GLU A 32 -3.76 -8.20 4.92
N VAL A 33 -4.56 -8.74 3.99
CA VAL A 33 -4.13 -8.94 2.60
C VAL A 33 -3.77 -7.59 1.94
N GLN A 34 -4.57 -6.55 2.15
CA GLN A 34 -4.26 -5.22 1.62
C GLN A 34 -3.01 -4.61 2.25
N ARG A 35 -2.83 -4.76 3.57
CA ARG A 35 -1.63 -4.31 4.26
C ARG A 35 -0.39 -4.97 3.67
N GLN A 36 -0.40 -6.29 3.50
CA GLN A 36 0.72 -7.04 2.92
C GLN A 36 1.06 -6.60 1.49
N ARG A 37 0.06 -6.17 0.69
CA ARG A 37 0.30 -5.63 -0.65
C ARG A 37 1.02 -4.29 -0.62
N LEU A 38 0.63 -3.40 0.29
CA LEU A 38 1.29 -2.11 0.48
C LEU A 38 2.74 -2.31 0.94
N GLU A 39 2.96 -3.18 1.91
CA GLU A 39 4.31 -3.53 2.38
C GLU A 39 5.17 -4.12 1.26
N LEU A 40 4.59 -4.95 0.39
CA LEU A 40 5.30 -5.50 -0.77
C LEU A 40 5.70 -4.42 -1.78
N LEU A 41 4.83 -3.43 -2.01
CA LEU A 41 5.11 -2.29 -2.88
C LEU A 41 6.23 -1.42 -2.30
N GLU A 42 6.17 -1.10 -1.01
CA GLU A 42 7.21 -0.35 -0.29
C GLU A 42 8.54 -1.10 -0.30
N THR A 43 8.52 -2.41 -0.03
CA THR A 43 9.70 -3.28 -0.09
C THR A 43 10.34 -3.25 -1.47
N ARG A 44 9.54 -3.29 -2.55
CA ARG A 44 10.09 -3.16 -3.91
C ARG A 44 10.73 -1.79 -4.13
N THR A 45 10.12 -0.71 -3.67
CA THR A 45 10.69 0.64 -3.82
C THR A 45 12.06 0.74 -3.16
N LEU A 46 12.15 0.34 -1.88
CA LEU A 46 13.42 0.31 -1.14
C LEU A 46 14.45 -0.61 -1.80
N PHE A 47 14.03 -1.78 -2.29
CA PHE A 47 14.92 -2.69 -2.98
C PHE A 47 15.41 -2.12 -4.31
N ASP A 48 14.55 -1.52 -5.13
CA ASP A 48 14.93 -0.91 -6.41
C ASP A 48 15.89 0.28 -6.19
N GLU A 49 15.75 1.04 -5.10
CA GLU A 49 16.70 2.08 -4.71
C GLU A 49 18.08 1.51 -4.33
N GLY A 50 18.11 0.51 -3.44
CA GLY A 50 19.34 -0.17 -3.06
C GLY A 50 20.00 -0.88 -4.25
N PHE A 51 19.20 -1.46 -5.14
CA PHE A 51 19.70 -2.11 -6.36
C PHE A 51 20.37 -1.11 -7.29
N ARG A 52 19.80 0.09 -7.47
CA ARG A 52 20.44 1.19 -8.23
C ARG A 52 21.75 1.66 -7.60
N GLN A 53 21.88 1.60 -6.27
CA GLN A 53 23.15 1.88 -5.61
C GLN A 53 24.18 0.79 -5.92
N VAL A 54 23.82 -0.48 -5.81
CA VAL A 54 24.71 -1.60 -6.14
C VAL A 54 25.10 -1.60 -7.62
N GLU A 55 24.18 -1.27 -8.54
CA GLU A 55 24.49 -1.13 -9.97
C GLU A 55 25.58 -0.07 -10.22
N ARG A 56 25.63 1.01 -9.42
CA ARG A 56 26.65 2.06 -9.52
C ARG A 56 27.97 1.64 -8.88
N ASP A 57 27.92 1.06 -7.68
CA ASP A 57 29.11 0.86 -6.84
C ASP A 57 29.77 -0.51 -7.04
N ALA A 58 29.00 -1.53 -7.45
CA ALA A 58 29.42 -2.92 -7.60
C ALA A 58 28.60 -3.68 -8.68
N PRO A 59 28.70 -3.29 -9.97
CA PRO A 59 27.83 -3.80 -11.04
C PRO A 59 27.87 -5.32 -11.26
N ALA A 60 28.98 -5.97 -10.91
CA ALA A 60 29.10 -7.44 -10.95
C ALA A 60 28.04 -8.15 -10.08
N LEU A 61 27.60 -7.53 -8.98
CA LEU A 61 26.58 -8.09 -8.08
C LEU A 61 25.15 -7.89 -8.58
N ALA A 62 24.94 -6.90 -9.46
CA ALA A 62 23.65 -6.58 -10.09
C ALA A 62 23.47 -7.26 -11.47
N THR A 63 24.45 -8.05 -11.91
CA THR A 63 24.41 -8.73 -13.20
C THR A 63 23.25 -9.75 -13.27
N ASN A 64 22.64 -9.91 -14.44
CA ASN A 64 21.54 -10.87 -14.63
C ASN A 64 21.93 -12.29 -14.19
N GLY A 65 20.99 -12.97 -13.51
CA GLY A 65 21.23 -14.31 -12.93
C GLY A 65 21.86 -14.28 -11.54
N MET A 66 22.46 -13.17 -11.11
CA MET A 66 22.97 -13.03 -9.75
C MET A 66 21.82 -12.98 -8.72
N PRO A 67 22.09 -13.35 -7.45
CA PRO A 67 21.06 -13.41 -6.41
C PRO A 67 20.23 -12.12 -6.29
N LEU A 68 20.86 -10.94 -6.34
CA LEU A 68 20.15 -9.67 -6.22
C LEU A 68 19.17 -9.45 -7.39
N SER A 69 19.60 -9.72 -8.62
CA SER A 69 18.75 -9.59 -9.81
C SER A 69 17.61 -10.61 -9.78
N ARG A 70 17.86 -11.81 -9.26
CA ARG A 70 16.81 -12.82 -9.04
C ARG A 70 15.79 -12.38 -7.99
N VAL A 71 16.22 -11.75 -6.89
CA VAL A 71 15.31 -11.18 -5.88
C VAL A 71 14.45 -10.09 -6.51
N ARG A 72 15.05 -9.18 -7.28
CA ARG A 72 14.33 -8.12 -8.02
C ARG A 72 13.21 -8.68 -8.89
N VAL A 73 13.53 -9.72 -9.68
CA VAL A 73 12.56 -10.41 -10.54
C VAL A 73 11.46 -11.08 -9.71
N ARG A 74 11.79 -11.73 -8.59
CA ARG A 74 10.79 -12.36 -7.72
C ARG A 74 9.85 -11.35 -7.09
N LEU A 75 10.34 -10.20 -6.63
CA LEU A 75 9.50 -9.10 -6.13
C LEU A 75 8.55 -8.59 -7.22
N ALA A 76 9.05 -8.38 -8.44
CA ALA A 76 8.22 -7.95 -9.57
C ALA A 76 7.11 -8.98 -9.90
N ILE A 77 7.42 -10.28 -9.86
CA ILE A 77 6.45 -11.36 -10.05
C ILE A 77 5.36 -11.32 -8.97
N GLU A 78 5.73 -11.20 -7.69
CA GLU A 78 4.74 -11.17 -6.61
C GLU A 78 3.86 -9.91 -6.65
N ILE A 79 4.41 -8.75 -7.03
CA ILE A 79 3.61 -7.54 -7.22
C ILE A 79 2.64 -7.70 -8.40
N ARG A 80 3.10 -8.28 -9.51
CA ARG A 80 2.22 -8.61 -10.63
C ARG A 80 1.12 -9.59 -10.20
N ARG A 81 1.45 -10.57 -9.38
CA ARG A 81 0.50 -11.56 -8.85
C ARG A 81 -0.50 -10.94 -7.87
N ALA A 82 -0.10 -9.92 -7.11
CA ALA A 82 -1.01 -9.15 -6.25
C ALA A 82 -2.04 -8.33 -7.06
N GLY A 83 -1.72 -8.00 -8.31
CA GLY A 83 -2.58 -7.23 -9.20
C GLY A 83 -2.58 -5.73 -8.87
N VAL A 84 -3.70 -5.05 -9.08
CA VAL A 84 -3.85 -3.65 -8.69
C VAL A 84 -3.75 -3.53 -7.17
N ILE A 85 -2.89 -2.63 -6.70
CA ILE A 85 -2.71 -2.29 -5.30
C ILE A 85 -3.21 -0.85 -5.13
N ASP A 86 -4.12 -0.64 -4.19
CA ASP A 86 -4.61 0.71 -3.87
C ASP A 86 -3.63 1.37 -2.89
N ASP A 87 -2.66 2.09 -3.43
CA ASP A 87 -1.70 2.89 -2.67
C ASP A 87 -2.15 4.35 -2.48
N SER A 88 -3.42 4.64 -2.79
CA SER A 88 -3.98 5.98 -2.64
C SER A 88 -3.73 6.46 -1.21
N PRO A 89 -3.11 7.65 -1.02
CA PRO A 89 -2.88 8.18 0.31
C PRO A 89 -4.22 8.31 1.04
N LYS A 90 -4.24 7.99 2.34
CA LYS A 90 -5.45 8.17 3.16
C LYS A 90 -5.94 9.61 2.97
N PRO A 91 -7.21 9.84 2.60
CA PRO A 91 -7.72 11.19 2.50
C PRO A 91 -7.49 11.89 3.83
N LYS A 92 -6.89 13.08 3.79
CA LYS A 92 -6.77 13.91 4.99
C LYS A 92 -8.20 14.11 5.53
N PRO A 93 -8.44 13.89 6.84
CA PRO A 93 -9.74 14.22 7.41
C PRO A 93 -10.05 15.68 7.06
N PRO A 94 -11.32 16.01 6.76
CA PRO A 94 -11.69 17.40 6.50
C PRO A 94 -11.19 18.24 7.67
N GLN A 95 -10.55 19.37 7.38
CA GLN A 95 -10.20 20.33 8.43
C GLN A 95 -11.52 20.70 9.11
N VAL A 96 -11.67 20.34 10.38
CA VAL A 96 -12.79 20.80 11.19
C VAL A 96 -12.61 22.31 11.28
N VAL A 97 -13.36 23.04 10.48
CA VAL A 97 -13.39 24.50 10.56
C VAL A 97 -13.99 24.81 11.92
N ASP A 98 -13.19 25.43 12.78
CA ASP A 98 -13.57 25.71 14.15
C ASP A 98 -14.57 26.87 14.16
N PHE A 99 -15.85 26.56 13.94
CA PHE A 99 -16.94 27.56 13.82
C PHE A 99 -17.09 28.42 15.08
N GLN A 100 -16.57 27.96 16.22
CA GLN A 100 -16.54 28.72 17.48
C GLN A 100 -15.66 29.98 17.39
N ARG A 101 -14.64 30.00 16.51
CA ARG A 101 -13.77 31.18 16.33
C ARG A 101 -14.40 32.28 15.48
N MET A 102 -15.41 31.96 14.66
CA MET A 102 -16.09 32.95 13.82
C MET A 102 -17.17 33.75 14.56
N ALA A 103 -17.75 33.20 15.64
CA ALA A 103 -18.79 33.89 16.41
C ALA A 103 -18.24 34.99 17.35
N ALA A 104 -16.92 35.05 17.58
CA ALA A 104 -16.32 35.96 18.56
C ALA A 104 -16.08 37.40 18.05
N HIS A 105 -16.30 37.70 16.77
CA HIS A 105 -16.02 39.01 16.18
C HIS A 105 -17.24 39.94 16.03
N GLY A 106 -18.41 39.57 16.57
CA GLY A 106 -19.60 40.41 16.53
C GLY A 106 -20.00 40.92 17.91
N LYS A 107 -19.40 42.01 18.39
CA LYS A 107 -20.07 42.90 19.35
C LYS A 107 -20.18 44.29 18.72
N PRO A 108 -21.39 44.85 18.54
CA PRO A 108 -21.55 46.23 18.09
C PRO A 108 -21.13 47.19 19.22
N ALA A 109 -20.43 48.26 18.84
CA ALA A 109 -20.23 49.42 19.71
C ALA A 109 -21.60 50.04 20.00
N THR A 110 -21.95 50.12 21.29
CA THR A 110 -23.07 50.94 21.76
C THR A 110 -22.54 52.33 22.06
N ASP A 111 -22.96 53.30 21.26
CA ASP A 111 -23.01 54.72 21.64
C ASP A 111 -24.24 54.99 22.53
#